data_AF-A0A820ME25-F1
#
_entry.id   AF-A0A820ME25-F1
#
_cell.length_a   1.000
_cell.length_b   1.000
_cell.length_c   1.000
_cell.angle_alpha   90.00
_cell.angle_beta   90.00
_cell.angle_gamma   90.00
#
_symmetry.space_group_name_H-M   'P 1'
#
loop_
_entity.id
_entity.type
_entity.pdbx_description
1 polymer ?
#
loop_
_entity_poly.entity_id
_entity_poly.type
_entity_poly.pdbx_seq_one_letter_code
_entity_poly.pdbx_strand_id
1 'polypeptide(L)'
;MNIFLLGNNKPLSRTSSSLNNPSNTMPTINYELVGIVIHSGQANAGHYYSFIKDTRCRYSNNTNQWYRFNDTTVEEIQLTEQMLEEECFGGTFRAQKDNNNNTNEERIRFWNAYMLIYQCIEPLKLLPPPSIPSSPNTNRLTTRNTRLNRSNQRDSLSQLADLVVQSEHNDLFKIK
;
A
#
# COMPACT_ATOMS: atom_id res chain seq x y z
N MET A 1 -7.92 -16.86 12.80
CA MET A 1 -7.02 -16.24 11.80
C MET A 1 -6.15 -15.27 12.58
N ASN A 2 -4.91 -15.66 12.93
CA ASN A 2 -4.07 -14.87 13.83
C ASN A 2 -3.50 -13.67 13.07
N ILE A 3 -4.05 -12.49 13.35
CA ILE A 3 -3.48 -11.21 12.95
C ILE A 3 -2.39 -10.91 13.98
N PHE A 4 -1.13 -11.11 13.61
CA PHE A 4 -0.01 -10.64 14.43
C PHE A 4 0.10 -9.13 14.23
N LEU A 5 -0.41 -8.37 15.20
CA LEU A 5 0.05 -7.01 15.42
C LEU A 5 1.49 -7.11 15.89
N LEU A 6 2.42 -6.82 14.98
CA LEU A 6 3.83 -6.62 15.35
C LEU A 6 3.95 -5.23 15.97
N GLY A 7 3.48 -5.14 17.21
CA GLY A 7 4.03 -4.23 18.18
C GLY A 7 5.49 -4.63 18.42
N ASN A 8 6.37 -3.66 18.24
CA ASN A 8 7.82 -3.68 18.48
C ASN A 8 8.68 -4.24 17.34
N ASN A 9 9.60 -3.36 16.88
CA ASN A 9 10.70 -3.61 15.96
C ASN A 9 11.65 -4.73 16.45
N LYS A 10 11.21 -5.99 16.40
CA LYS A 10 12.09 -7.15 16.42
C LYS A 10 11.97 -7.89 15.09
N PRO A 11 13.04 -7.99 14.29
CA PRO A 11 13.02 -8.86 13.13
C PRO A 11 12.80 -10.29 13.60
N LEU A 12 11.84 -10.97 12.95
CA LEU A 12 11.52 -12.37 13.20
C LEU A 12 12.70 -13.23 12.71
N SER A 13 13.72 -13.43 13.55
CA SER A 13 14.82 -14.34 13.26
C SER A 13 14.30 -15.78 13.34
N ARG A 14 13.93 -16.35 12.19
CA ARG A 14 13.78 -17.79 12.02
C ARG A 14 15.12 -18.45 12.37
N THR A 15 15.16 -19.19 13.47
CA THR A 15 16.29 -20.04 13.83
C THR A 15 16.33 -21.25 12.89
N SER A 16 17.12 -21.16 11.82
CA SER A 16 17.72 -22.33 11.18
C SER A 16 19.21 -22.30 11.48
N SER A 17 19.62 -23.20 12.36
CA SER A 17 21.00 -23.45 12.73
C SER A 17 21.90 -23.69 11.51
N SER A 18 23.03 -22.97 11.49
CA SER A 18 24.30 -23.28 10.84
C SER A 18 24.28 -23.62 9.34
N LEU A 19 24.74 -22.66 8.53
CA LEU A 19 25.84 -22.85 7.57
C LEU A 19 26.22 -21.48 6.98
N ASN A 20 27.46 -21.06 7.25
CA ASN A 20 28.08 -19.85 6.73
C ASN A 20 28.15 -19.91 5.20
N ASN A 21 27.44 -19.01 4.51
CA ASN A 21 27.69 -18.69 3.10
C ASN A 21 27.30 -17.22 2.83
N PRO A 22 28.24 -16.30 2.55
CA PRO A 22 27.96 -14.87 2.45
C PRO A 22 27.41 -14.40 1.09
N SER A 23 26.78 -15.24 0.27
CA SER A 23 26.38 -14.85 -1.09
C SER A 23 25.04 -15.43 -1.56
N ASN A 24 23.96 -15.26 -0.79
CA ASN A 24 22.58 -15.38 -1.29
C ASN A 24 21.51 -14.88 -0.28
N THR A 25 21.74 -13.76 0.40
CA THR A 25 20.63 -13.10 1.13
C THR A 25 19.75 -12.37 0.13
N MET A 26 18.62 -12.98 -0.22
CA MET A 26 17.55 -12.31 -0.97
C MET A 26 17.20 -10.98 -0.26
N PRO A 27 17.08 -9.86 -0.98
CA PRO A 27 16.76 -8.59 -0.35
C PRO A 27 15.39 -8.67 0.34
N THR A 28 15.35 -8.31 1.62
CA THR A 28 14.10 -8.22 2.39
C THR A 28 13.29 -7.05 1.88
N ILE A 29 12.07 -7.32 1.41
CA ILE A 29 11.12 -6.30 0.97
C ILE A 29 10.18 -6.01 2.14
N ASN A 30 10.23 -4.77 2.64
CA ASN A 30 9.36 -4.33 3.72
C ASN A 30 8.14 -3.60 3.15
N TYR A 31 6.99 -3.82 3.77
CA TYR A 31 5.73 -3.20 3.41
C TYR A 31 5.14 -2.47 4.61
N GLU A 32 4.58 -1.30 4.36
CA GLU A 32 3.87 -0.48 5.33
C GLU A 32 2.37 -0.54 5.07
N LEU A 33 1.56 -0.75 6.10
CA LEU A 33 0.11 -0.64 6.00
C LEU A 33 -0.26 0.85 5.81
N VAL A 34 -0.92 1.17 4.71
CA VAL A 34 -1.31 2.54 4.36
C VAL A 34 -2.83 2.70 4.22
N GLY A 35 -3.57 1.60 4.16
CA GLY A 35 -5.02 1.65 4.08
C GLY A 35 -5.70 0.37 4.56
N ILE A 36 -6.90 0.53 5.13
CA ILE A 36 -7.79 -0.54 5.56
C ILE A 36 -9.17 -0.20 5.02
N VAL A 37 -9.77 -1.10 4.24
CA VAL A 37 -11.19 -1.02 3.85
C VAL A 37 -11.96 -1.92 4.78
N ILE A 38 -12.98 -1.37 5.44
CA ILE A 38 -13.86 -2.09 6.35
C ILE A 38 -15.20 -2.29 5.65
N HIS A 39 -15.75 -3.49 5.78
CA HIS A 39 -17.12 -3.79 5.38
C HIS A 39 -17.96 -4.01 6.64
N SER A 40 -19.08 -3.31 6.75
CA SER A 40 -20.06 -3.46 7.82
C SER A 40 -21.39 -3.94 7.25
N GLY A 41 -21.75 -5.19 7.47
CA GLY A 41 -23.00 -5.76 6.98
C GLY A 41 -22.94 -7.24 6.63
N GLN A 42 -23.89 -7.66 5.80
CA GLN A 42 -24.03 -9.01 5.29
C GLN A 42 -23.33 -9.18 3.94
N ALA A 43 -23.13 -10.43 3.50
CA ALA A 43 -22.42 -10.70 2.24
C ALA A 43 -23.07 -10.07 0.98
N ASN A 44 -24.38 -9.84 1.01
CA ASN A 44 -25.17 -9.29 -0.10
C ASN A 44 -25.46 -7.78 0.04
N ALA A 45 -25.25 -7.19 1.21
CA ALA A 45 -25.58 -5.81 1.49
C ALA A 45 -24.81 -5.32 2.72
N GLY A 46 -24.28 -4.12 2.65
CA GLY A 46 -23.56 -3.51 3.75
C GLY A 46 -23.08 -2.13 3.40
N HIS A 47 -22.18 -1.63 4.24
CA HIS A 47 -21.57 -0.33 4.13
C HIS A 47 -20.05 -0.44 4.11
N TYR A 48 -19.40 0.36 3.27
CA TYR A 48 -17.95 0.41 3.18
C TYR A 48 -17.43 1.75 3.67
N TYR A 49 -16.41 1.69 4.50
CA TYR A 49 -15.63 2.85 4.92
C TYR A 49 -14.15 2.45 4.97
N SER A 50 -13.27 3.44 5.10
CA SER A 50 -11.84 3.15 5.10
C SER A 50 -11.04 3.98 6.08
N PHE A 51 -9.96 3.39 6.59
CA PHE A 51 -8.91 4.10 7.30
C PHE A 51 -7.72 4.24 6.35
N ILE A 52 -7.30 5.48 6.09
CA ILE A 52 -6.19 5.76 5.16
C ILE A 52 -5.13 6.58 5.87
N LYS A 53 -3.88 6.17 5.70
CA LYS A 53 -2.71 6.88 6.21
C LYS A 53 -2.33 8.02 5.26
N ASP A 54 -2.05 9.20 5.81
CA ASP A 54 -1.45 10.27 5.01
C ASP A 54 0.06 10.03 4.86
N THR A 55 0.46 9.66 3.65
CA THR A 55 1.86 9.35 3.30
C THR A 55 2.67 10.58 2.90
N ARG A 56 2.04 11.75 2.75
CA ARG A 56 2.72 13.01 2.33
C ARG A 56 3.62 13.56 3.42
N CYS A 57 3.32 13.28 4.68
CA CYS A 57 4.08 13.72 5.84
C CYS A 57 5.34 12.90 6.13
N ARG A 58 5.79 12.04 5.21
CA ARG A 58 6.98 11.17 5.41
C ARG A 58 8.29 11.91 5.74
N TYR A 59 8.34 13.21 5.49
CA TYR A 59 9.49 14.09 5.79
C TYR A 59 9.27 15.00 7.00
N SER A 60 8.08 14.95 7.60
CA SER A 60 7.75 15.61 8.85
C SER A 60 7.88 14.58 9.99
N ASN A 61 8.21 15.08 11.17
CA ASN A 61 8.14 14.38 12.45
C ASN A 61 6.76 13.78 12.77
N ASN A 62 5.71 14.03 11.98
CA ASN A 62 4.36 13.49 12.18
C ASN A 62 4.00 12.47 11.09
N THR A 63 4.58 11.27 11.16
CA THR A 63 4.46 10.22 10.12
C THR A 63 3.24 9.30 10.29
N ASN A 64 2.39 9.52 11.30
CA ASN A 64 1.34 8.58 11.71
C ASN A 64 -0.07 9.21 11.74
N GLN A 65 -0.36 10.08 10.78
CA GLN A 65 -1.71 10.64 10.63
C GLN A 65 -2.60 9.67 9.85
N TRP A 66 -3.72 9.28 10.46
CA TRP A 66 -4.72 8.41 9.89
C TRP A 66 -6.06 9.11 9.83
N TYR A 67 -6.83 8.80 8.79
CA TYR A 67 -8.14 9.39 8.58
C TYR A 67 -9.16 8.31 8.29
N ARG A 68 -10.34 8.45 8.89
CA ARG A 68 -11.53 7.68 8.56
C ARG A 68 -12.31 8.39 7.46
N PHE A 69 -12.48 7.70 6.34
CA PHE A 69 -13.32 8.13 5.23
C PHE A 69 -14.62 7.33 5.26
N ASN A 70 -15.74 8.03 5.46
CA ASN A 70 -17.06 7.45 5.55
C ASN A 70 -18.04 8.29 4.72
N ASP A 71 -18.17 7.94 3.43
CA ASP A 71 -18.93 8.69 2.43
C ASP A 71 -18.54 10.18 2.37
N THR A 72 -19.40 11.06 2.87
CA THR A 72 -19.21 12.51 2.86
C THR A 72 -18.41 13.02 4.07
N THR A 73 -18.10 12.15 5.05
CA THR A 73 -17.36 12.54 6.25
C THR A 73 -15.92 12.03 6.23
N VAL A 74 -15.01 12.91 6.63
CA VAL A 74 -13.59 12.59 6.83
C VAL A 74 -13.19 13.07 8.21
N GLU A 75 -12.64 12.16 9.00
CA GLU A 75 -12.25 12.44 10.39
C GLU A 75 -10.83 11.97 10.63
N GLU A 76 -10.02 12.80 11.30
CA GLU A 76 -8.71 12.37 11.78
C GLU A 76 -8.89 11.37 12.94
N ILE A 77 -8.17 10.26 12.89
CA ILE A 77 -8.22 9.20 13.89
C ILE A 77 -6.81 8.85 14.37
N GLN A 78 -6.72 8.37 15.60
CA GLN A 78 -5.51 7.71 16.09
C GLN A 78 -5.67 6.21 15.93
N LEU A 79 -4.93 5.62 14.99
CA LEU A 79 -4.97 4.18 14.75
C LEU A 79 -4.20 3.43 15.84
N THR A 80 -4.86 3.18 16.97
CA THR A 80 -4.32 2.38 18.09
C THR A 80 -4.58 0.88 17.89
N GLU A 81 -3.84 0.04 18.60
CA GLU A 81 -4.07 -1.42 18.64
C GLU A 81 -5.49 -1.77 19.07
N GLN A 82 -6.00 -1.09 20.11
CA GLN A 82 -7.37 -1.26 20.57
C GLN A 82 -8.39 -0.91 19.47
N MET A 83 -8.21 0.20 18.76
CA MET A 83 -9.10 0.59 17.67
C MET A 83 -9.08 -0.44 16.53
N LEU A 84 -7.91 -0.96 16.19
CA LEU A 84 -7.76 -2.03 15.19
C LEU A 84 -8.51 -3.30 15.60
N GLU A 85 -8.38 -3.71 16.86
CA GLU A 85 -9.10 -4.87 17.37
C GLU A 85 -10.62 -4.67 17.32
N GLU A 86 -11.10 -3.47 17.67
CA GLU A 86 -12.52 -3.15 17.73
C GLU A 86 -13.17 -3.00 16.35
N GLU A 87 -12.48 -2.35 15.40
CA GLU A 87 -13.02 -1.99 14.10
C GLU A 87 -12.64 -2.97 12.98
N CYS A 88 -11.47 -3.60 13.07
CA CYS A 88 -10.89 -4.31 11.93
C CYS A 88 -10.85 -5.83 12.09
N PHE A 89 -10.77 -6.36 13.31
CA PHE A 89 -10.53 -7.81 13.49
C PHE A 89 -11.80 -8.65 13.39
N GLY A 90 -12.96 -8.04 13.60
CA GLY A 90 -14.24 -8.75 13.68
C GLY A 90 -14.31 -9.62 14.94
N GLY A 91 -14.80 -10.85 14.79
CA GLY A 91 -14.94 -11.79 15.89
C GLY A 91 -16.14 -11.49 16.79
N THR A 92 -16.11 -12.01 18.01
CA THR A 92 -17.15 -11.80 19.01
C THR A 92 -16.72 -10.76 20.04
N PHE A 93 -17.69 -10.05 20.61
CA PHE A 93 -17.48 -9.10 21.69
C PHE A 93 -18.52 -9.30 22.78
N ARG A 94 -18.14 -8.92 24.00
CA ARG A 94 -19.06 -8.92 25.15
C ARG A 94 -19.73 -7.57 25.22
N ALA A 95 -21.05 -7.55 25.09
CA ALA A 95 -21.81 -6.32 25.31
C ALA A 95 -21.88 -6.04 26.82
N GLN A 96 -21.23 -4.98 27.29
CA GLN A 96 -21.41 -4.51 28.66
C GLN A 96 -22.84 -3.96 28.79
N LYS A 97 -23.63 -4.53 29.70
CA LYS A 97 -25.02 -4.12 29.93
C LYS A 97 -25.06 -3.36 31.25
N ASP A 98 -25.56 -2.11 31.22
CA ASP A 98 -25.62 -1.23 32.39
C ASP A 98 -26.65 -1.65 33.48
N ASN A 99 -27.26 -2.84 33.38
CA ASN A 99 -28.30 -3.29 34.31
C ASN A 99 -28.03 -4.70 34.83
N ASN A 100 -27.85 -4.79 36.16
CA ASN A 100 -27.92 -5.85 37.19
C ASN A 100 -28.29 -7.32 36.88
N ASN A 101 -28.41 -7.76 35.63
CA ASN A 101 -28.73 -9.13 35.24
C ASN A 101 -27.49 -9.80 34.61
N ASN A 102 -26.93 -10.77 35.34
CA ASN A 102 -25.74 -11.57 35.03
C ASN A 102 -25.95 -12.54 33.85
N THR A 103 -26.16 -12.04 32.65
CA THR A 103 -26.05 -12.86 31.42
C THR A 103 -25.02 -12.22 30.50
N ASN A 104 -23.80 -12.78 30.51
CA ASN A 104 -22.74 -12.40 29.58
C ASN A 104 -23.13 -12.85 28.16
N GLU A 105 -23.84 -12.01 27.43
CA GLU A 105 -24.21 -12.30 26.05
C GLU A 105 -23.04 -11.95 25.12
N GLU A 106 -22.52 -12.98 24.46
CA GLU A 106 -21.49 -12.84 23.43
C GLU A 106 -22.16 -12.53 22.08
N ARG A 107 -21.75 -11.43 21.45
CA ARG A 107 -22.31 -10.98 20.16
C ARG A 107 -21.26 -11.04 19.08
N ILE A 108 -21.67 -11.33 17.85
CA ILE A 108 -20.79 -11.33 16.68
C ILE A 108 -20.72 -9.91 16.12
N ARG A 109 -19.51 -9.40 15.85
CA ARG A 109 -19.32 -8.16 15.10
C ARG A 109 -19.67 -8.39 13.64
N PHE A 110 -20.53 -7.54 13.10
CA PHE A 110 -20.92 -7.56 11.69
C PHE A 110 -20.07 -6.62 10.83
N TRP A 111 -18.96 -6.11 11.37
CA TRP A 111 -17.97 -5.31 10.66
C TRP A 111 -16.56 -5.84 10.91
N ASN A 112 -15.74 -5.80 9.87
CA ASN A 112 -14.33 -6.18 9.93
C ASN A 112 -13.58 -5.68 8.68
N ALA A 113 -12.25 -5.71 8.75
CA ALA A 113 -11.39 -5.40 7.61
C ALA A 113 -11.66 -6.38 6.46
N TYR A 114 -11.95 -5.81 5.30
CA TYR A 114 -12.22 -6.52 4.06
C TYR A 114 -11.00 -6.50 3.12
N MET A 115 -10.32 -5.36 3.00
CA MET A 115 -9.11 -5.23 2.21
C MET A 115 -8.04 -4.46 2.98
N LEU A 116 -6.78 -4.89 2.85
CA LEU A 116 -5.61 -4.21 3.40
C LEU A 116 -4.75 -3.69 2.25
N ILE A 117 -4.38 -2.42 2.30
CA ILE A 117 -3.51 -1.77 1.31
C ILE A 117 -2.15 -1.54 1.94
N TYR A 118 -1.13 -2.08 1.29
CA TYR A 118 0.26 -1.95 1.70
C TYR A 118 1.10 -1.22 0.65
N GLN A 119 2.04 -0.40 1.09
CA GLN A 119 3.03 0.25 0.26
C GLN A 119 4.43 -0.35 0.51
N CYS A 120 5.19 -0.61 -0.55
CA CYS A 120 6.58 -1.05 -0.43
C CYS A 120 7.46 0.10 0.10
N ILE A 121 8.21 -0.18 1.17
CA ILE A 121 9.22 0.71 1.72
C ILE A 121 10.50 0.44 0.91
N GLU A 122 10.96 1.40 0.09
CA GLU A 122 12.13 1.31 -0.80
C GLU A 122 11.97 0.46 -2.09
N PRO A 123 11.09 0.83 -3.04
CA PRO A 123 11.01 0.14 -4.33
C PRO A 123 12.31 0.21 -5.15
N LEU A 124 13.16 1.21 -4.87
CA LEU A 124 14.37 1.51 -5.64
C LEU A 124 15.58 0.62 -5.32
N LYS A 125 15.61 -0.08 -4.17
CA LYS A 125 16.69 -1.05 -3.88
C LYS A 125 16.55 -2.35 -4.68
N LEU A 126 15.40 -2.56 -5.30
CA LEU A 126 15.08 -3.78 -6.07
C LEU A 126 15.28 -3.60 -7.57
N LEU A 127 15.39 -2.36 -8.05
CA LEU A 127 15.68 -2.10 -9.45
C LEU A 127 17.20 -2.13 -9.65
N PRO A 128 17.72 -2.93 -10.60
CA PRO A 128 19.10 -2.77 -11.01
C PRO A 128 19.31 -1.30 -11.41
N PRO A 129 20.48 -0.71 -11.08
CA PRO A 129 20.76 0.68 -11.45
C PRO A 129 20.48 0.84 -12.95
N PRO A 130 19.82 1.93 -13.37
CA PRO A 130 19.52 2.15 -14.78
C PRO A 130 20.83 1.99 -15.55
N SER A 131 20.88 0.98 -16.42
CA SER A 131 22.01 0.78 -17.31
C SER A 131 22.08 2.03 -18.18
N ILE A 132 23.00 2.94 -17.83
CA ILE A 132 23.32 4.09 -18.66
C ILE A 132 23.65 3.50 -20.04
N PRO A 133 22.83 3.74 -21.08
CA PRO A 133 23.22 3.32 -22.40
C PRO A 133 24.49 4.11 -22.71
N SER A 134 25.62 3.41 -22.81
CA SER A 134 26.84 3.96 -23.36
C SER A 134 26.46 4.63 -24.67
N SER A 135 26.73 5.94 -24.78
CA SER A 135 26.40 6.72 -25.97
C SER A 135 26.81 5.94 -27.22
N PRO A 136 25.89 5.73 -28.19
CA PRO A 136 26.26 5.03 -29.40
C PRO A 136 27.35 5.85 -30.10
N ASN A 137 28.52 5.23 -30.25
CA ASN A 137 29.62 5.74 -31.06
C ASN A 137 29.05 6.16 -32.42
N THR A 138 29.14 7.45 -32.73
CA THR A 138 28.78 8.01 -34.03
C THR A 138 29.79 7.55 -35.08
N ASN A 139 29.68 6.30 -35.52
CA ASN A 139 30.28 5.84 -36.78
C ASN A 139 29.17 5.72 -37.82
N ARG A 140 28.99 6.84 -38.50
CA ARG A 140 28.33 6.99 -39.81
C ARG A 140 28.79 5.87 -40.76
N LEU A 141 27.85 5.19 -41.42
CA LEU A 141 27.92 4.80 -42.85
C LEU A 141 26.59 4.18 -43.36
N THR A 142 25.98 4.93 -44.28
CA THR A 142 25.30 4.51 -45.54
C THR A 142 24.09 3.56 -45.54
N THR A 143 22.95 4.15 -45.91
CA THR A 143 22.02 3.74 -46.98
C THR A 143 21.59 2.27 -47.05
N ARG A 144 20.33 2.01 -46.65
CA ARG A 144 19.40 1.21 -47.47
C ARG A 144 17.95 1.41 -47.04
N ASN A 145 17.14 1.85 -47.99
CA ASN A 145 15.69 1.83 -47.93
C ASN A 145 15.20 0.38 -47.80
N THR A 146 14.54 0.06 -46.69
CA THR A 146 13.52 -0.99 -46.64
C THR A 146 12.35 -0.48 -45.82
N ARG A 147 11.26 -0.15 -46.53
CA ARG A 147 9.92 -0.06 -45.96
C ARG A 147 9.63 -1.41 -45.29
N LEU A 148 9.42 -1.40 -43.98
CA LEU A 148 8.68 -2.44 -43.30
C LEU A 148 7.58 -1.78 -42.48
N ASN A 149 6.36 -1.91 -43.00
CA ASN A 149 5.13 -1.78 -42.24
C ASN A 149 5.25 -2.61 -40.97
N ARG A 150 5.25 -1.97 -39.81
CA ARG A 150 4.98 -2.66 -38.55
C ARG A 150 3.89 -1.92 -37.78
N SER A 151 2.72 -2.52 -37.92
CA SER A 151 1.46 -2.38 -37.19
C SER A 151 1.49 -1.60 -35.87
N ASN A 152 0.55 -0.65 -35.82
CA ASN A 152 -0.09 0.02 -34.69
C ASN A 152 -0.32 -0.87 -33.45
N GLN A 153 0.67 -0.93 -32.56
CA GLN A 153 0.43 -1.22 -31.16
C GLN A 153 1.50 -0.52 -30.33
N ARG A 154 1.41 0.81 -30.26
CA ARG A 154 2.07 1.56 -29.19
C ARG A 154 1.19 1.37 -27.97
N ASP A 155 1.74 0.74 -26.93
CA ASP A 155 1.02 0.44 -25.70
C ASP A 155 0.44 1.73 -25.11
N SER A 156 -0.83 1.69 -24.74
CA SER A 156 -1.57 2.83 -24.18
C SER A 156 -0.90 3.45 -22.95
N LEU A 157 -0.12 2.64 -22.22
CA LEU A 157 0.69 3.09 -21.08
C LEU A 157 1.86 4.00 -21.50
N SER A 158 2.48 3.72 -22.65
CA SER A 158 3.55 4.57 -23.19
C SER A 158 3.01 5.94 -23.58
N GLN A 159 1.83 5.97 -24.20
CA GLN A 159 1.17 7.23 -24.59
C GLN A 159 0.77 8.07 -23.38
N LEU A 160 0.32 7.43 -22.28
CA LEU A 160 0.03 8.12 -21.02
C LEU A 160 1.29 8.66 -20.35
N ALA A 161 2.38 7.89 -20.35
CA ALA A 161 3.66 8.35 -19.81
C ALA A 161 4.17 9.57 -20.59
N ASP A 162 4.09 9.54 -21.92
CA ASP A 162 4.49 10.67 -22.76
C ASP A 162 3.62 11.92 -22.51
N LEU A 163 2.30 11.73 -22.31
CA LEU A 163 1.38 12.82 -21.97
C LEU A 163 1.67 13.44 -20.60
N VAL A 164 2.02 12.63 -19.59
CA VAL A 164 2.39 13.13 -18.26
C VAL A 164 3.67 13.97 -18.36
N VAL A 165 4.71 13.45 -19.01
CA VAL A 165 5.97 14.19 -19.24
C VAL A 165 5.72 15.50 -19.98
N GLN A 166 4.84 15.48 -20.98
CA GLN A 166 4.50 16.67 -21.75
C GLN A 166 3.66 17.69 -20.94
N SER A 167 2.83 17.22 -20.02
CA SER A 167 2.05 18.09 -19.12
C SER A 167 2.92 18.81 -18.08
N GLU A 168 4.00 18.16 -17.60
CA GLU A 168 4.99 18.76 -16.70
C GLU A 168 5.78 19.88 -17.39
N HIS A 169 6.07 19.73 -18.68
CA HIS A 169 6.76 20.76 -19.48
C HIS A 169 5.89 22.00 -19.77
N ASN A 170 4.57 21.86 -19.67
CA ASN A 170 3.61 22.93 -19.95
C ASN A 170 3.21 23.74 -18.70
N ASP A 171 3.90 23.56 -17.56
CA ASP A 171 3.69 24.31 -16.31
C ASP A 171 2.24 24.28 -15.78
N LEU A 172 1.43 23.30 -16.22
CA LEU A 172 -0.02 23.23 -15.98
C LEU A 172 -0.38 22.94 -14.51
N PHE A 173 0.58 22.46 -13.70
CA PHE A 173 0.38 22.10 -12.29
C PHE A 173 1.04 23.08 -11.30
N LYS A 174 1.58 24.21 -11.76
CA LYS A 174 1.97 25.28 -10.83
C LYS A 174 0.71 25.97 -10.30
N ILE A 175 0.33 25.61 -9.08
CA ILE A 175 -0.67 26.34 -8.29
C ILE A 175 -0.15 27.77 -8.08
N LYS A 176 -0.92 28.77 -8.52
CA LYS A 176 -0.65 30.20 -8.28
C LYS A 176 -0.86 30.56 -6.82
#